data_AF-A0A3N2R1U1-F1
#
_entry.id   AF-A0A3N2R1U1-F1
#
_cell.length_a   1.000
_cell.length_b   1.000
_cell.length_c   1.000
_cell.angle_alpha   90.00
_cell.angle_beta   90.00
_cell.angle_gamma   90.00
#
_symmetry.space_group_name_H-M   'P 1'
#
loop_
_entity.id
_entity.type
_entity.pdbx_description
1 polymer ?
#
loop_
_entity_poly.entity_id
_entity_poly.type
_entity_poly.pdbx_seq_one_letter_code
_entity_poly.pdbx_strand_id
1 'polypeptide(L)'
;MAAPSEWKNLREEHDAAWRHYQDVSERVHEAYESLDSGLQDQAPPNEDLAELRSAWQRLESARQQLADHMDEAHEKRMDGAKSMSS
;
A
#
# COMPACT_ATOMS: atom_id res chain seq x y z
N MET A 1 21.29 10.44 11.09
CA MET A 1 20.53 9.23 11.42
C MET A 1 19.15 9.38 10.80
N ALA A 2 18.77 8.57 9.81
CA ALA A 2 17.39 8.57 9.32
C ALA A 2 16.50 8.24 10.53
N ALA A 3 15.64 9.17 10.88
CA ALA A 3 15.01 9.17 12.18
C ALA A 3 14.02 8.00 12.26
N PRO A 4 13.98 7.23 13.36
CA PRO A 4 12.99 6.17 13.59
C PRO A 4 11.52 6.60 13.33
N SER A 5 11.26 7.91 13.31
CA SER A 5 9.98 8.52 12.94
C SER A 5 9.62 8.37 11.46
N GLU A 6 10.57 8.38 10.54
CA GLU A 6 10.30 8.34 9.09
C GLU A 6 9.81 6.96 8.65
N TRP A 7 10.54 5.91 9.02
CA TRP A 7 10.10 4.52 8.82
C TRP A 7 8.72 4.27 9.44
N LYS A 8 8.48 4.79 10.65
CA LYS A 8 7.20 4.64 11.35
C LYS A 8 6.07 5.31 10.57
N ASN A 9 6.27 6.54 10.08
CA ASN A 9 5.28 7.25 9.28
C ASN A 9 4.97 6.52 7.98
N LEU A 10 6.02 6.09 7.23
CA LEU A 10 5.84 5.30 6.01
C LEU A 10 5.09 4.00 6.26
N ARG A 11 5.35 3.35 7.41
CA ARG A 11 4.64 2.14 7.80
C ARG A 11 3.17 2.40 8.13
N GLU A 12 2.88 3.48 8.85
CA GLU A 12 1.50 3.90 9.15
C GLU A 12 0.74 4.26 7.87
N GLU A 13 1.38 4.94 6.91
CA GLU A 13 0.79 5.25 5.61
C GLU A 13 0.52 4.00 4.78
N HIS A 14 1.45 3.04 4.76
CA HIS A 14 1.25 1.74 4.13
C HIS A 14 0.07 1.00 4.76
N ASP A 15 0.00 0.93 6.09
CA ASP A 15 -1.07 0.22 6.80
C ASP A 15 -2.44 0.88 6.59
N ALA A 16 -2.48 2.21 6.48
CA ALA A 16 -3.69 2.95 6.11
C ALA A 16 -4.11 2.67 4.66
N ALA A 17 -3.16 2.69 3.71
CA ALA A 17 -3.43 2.38 2.30
C ALA A 17 -3.90 0.92 2.13
N TRP A 18 -3.31 -0.01 2.87
CA TRP A 18 -3.71 -1.41 2.90
C TRP A 18 -5.15 -1.60 3.38
N ARG A 19 -5.50 -1.00 4.54
CA ARG A 19 -6.87 -1.07 5.07
C ARG A 19 -7.90 -0.51 4.09
N HIS A 20 -7.59 0.62 3.46
CA HIS A 20 -8.48 1.22 2.47
C HIS A 20 -8.66 0.34 1.23
N TYR A 21 -7.57 -0.26 0.73
CA TYR A 21 -7.65 -1.22 -0.37
C TYR A 21 -8.51 -2.44 0.00
N GLN A 22 -8.33 -3.00 1.21
CA GLN A 22 -9.13 -4.13 1.67
C GLN A 22 -10.62 -3.79 1.71
N ASP A 23 -10.99 -2.68 2.34
CA ASP A 23 -12.38 -2.22 2.46
C ASP A 23 -13.06 -2.08 1.08
N VAL A 24 -12.39 -1.42 0.13
CA VAL A 24 -12.94 -1.24 -1.23
C VAL A 24 -12.97 -2.57 -1.98
N SER A 25 -11.98 -3.44 -1.80
CA SER A 25 -11.94 -4.75 -2.45
C SER A 25 -13.05 -5.69 -1.96
N GLU A 26 -13.34 -5.66 -0.65
CA GLU A 26 -14.43 -6.44 -0.04
C GLU A 26 -15.77 -5.94 -0.58
N ARG A 27 -16.00 -4.62 -0.60
CA ARG A 27 -17.23 -4.02 -1.16
C ARG A 27 -17.46 -4.40 -2.63
N VAL A 28 -16.42 -4.31 -3.46
CA VAL A 28 -16.50 -4.70 -4.88
C VAL A 28 -16.75 -6.20 -5.02
N HIS A 29 -16.10 -7.03 -4.20
CA HIS A 29 -16.29 -8.47 -4.22
C HIS A 29 -17.73 -8.86 -3.84
N GLU A 30 -18.25 -8.34 -2.74
CA GLU A 30 -19.62 -8.57 -2.27
C GLU A 30 -20.66 -8.15 -3.32
N ALA A 31 -20.43 -7.04 -4.04
CA ALA A 31 -21.31 -6.61 -5.11
C ALA A 31 -21.34 -7.60 -6.28
N TYR A 32 -20.19 -8.18 -6.65
CA TYR A 32 -20.13 -9.20 -7.69
C TYR A 32 -20.68 -10.56 -7.22
N GLU A 33 -20.47 -10.95 -5.96
CA GLU A 33 -21.11 -12.15 -5.41
C GLU A 33 -22.65 -12.00 -5.34
N SER A 34 -23.13 -10.81 -5.00
CA SER A 34 -24.56 -10.49 -4.99
C SER A 34 -25.16 -10.54 -6.40
N LEU A 35 -24.40 -10.11 -7.42
CA LEU A 35 -24.78 -10.22 -8.82
C LEU A 35 -24.85 -11.68 -9.29
N ASP A 36 -23.83 -12.48 -8.99
CA ASP A 36 -23.77 -13.89 -9.38
C ASP A 36 -24.87 -14.74 -8.71
N SER A 37 -25.17 -14.45 -7.45
CA SER A 37 -26.25 -15.10 -6.70
C SER A 37 -27.67 -14.63 -7.09
N GLY A 38 -27.79 -13.61 -7.96
CA GLY A 38 -29.07 -13.03 -8.35
C GLY A 38 -29.77 -12.22 -7.25
N LEU A 39 -29.05 -11.86 -6.19
CA LEU A 39 -29.53 -10.93 -5.15
C LEU A 39 -29.51 -9.48 -5.63
N GLN A 40 -28.68 -9.18 -6.64
CA GLN A 40 -28.55 -7.87 -7.25
C GLN A 40 -28.60 -8.01 -8.79
N ASP A 41 -29.30 -7.09 -9.46
CA ASP A 41 -29.48 -7.12 -10.93
C ASP A 41 -28.46 -6.25 -11.70
N GLN A 42 -27.61 -5.52 -10.99
CA GLN A 42 -26.69 -4.56 -11.58
C GLN A 42 -25.27 -4.74 -11.04
N ALA A 43 -24.30 -4.68 -11.94
CA ALA A 43 -22.88 -4.66 -11.58
C ALA A 43 -22.55 -3.46 -10.68
N PRO A 44 -21.49 -3.55 -9.85
CA PRO A 44 -21.03 -2.42 -9.05
C PRO A 44 -20.76 -1.19 -9.93
N PRO A 45 -21.03 0.02 -9.42
CA PRO A 45 -20.83 1.25 -10.17
C PRO A 45 -19.36 1.43 -10.58
N ASN A 46 -19.14 2.09 -11.73
CA ASN A 46 -17.78 2.39 -12.22
C ASN A 46 -16.95 3.19 -11.20
N GLU A 47 -17.60 3.93 -10.31
CA GLU A 47 -16.96 4.67 -9.22
C GLU A 47 -16.25 3.74 -8.23
N ASP A 48 -16.87 2.60 -7.86
CA ASP A 48 -16.25 1.61 -6.96
C ASP A 48 -15.01 0.96 -7.60
N LEU A 49 -15.08 0.67 -8.90
CA LEU A 49 -13.93 0.14 -9.65
C LEU A 49 -12.81 1.17 -9.79
N ALA A 50 -13.17 2.45 -9.97
CA ALA A 50 -12.20 3.55 -10.01
C ALA A 50 -11.54 3.77 -8.64
N GLU A 51 -12.32 3.67 -7.56
CA GLU A 51 -11.83 3.73 -6.19
C GLU A 51 -10.89 2.56 -5.90
N LEU A 52 -11.25 1.33 -6.30
CA LEU A 52 -10.40 0.15 -6.13
C LEU A 52 -9.04 0.32 -6.82
N ARG A 53 -9.06 0.82 -8.06
CA ARG A 53 -7.82 1.12 -8.81
C ARG A 53 -6.98 2.17 -8.09
N SER A 54 -7.62 3.22 -7.56
CA SER A 54 -6.92 4.31 -6.87
C SER A 54 -6.34 3.84 -5.53
N ALA A 55 -7.07 3.01 -4.78
CA ALA A 55 -6.61 2.39 -3.55
C ALA A 55 -5.41 1.47 -3.80
N TRP A 56 -5.45 0.68 -4.88
CA TRP A 56 -4.32 -0.14 -5.30
C TRP A 56 -3.07 0.70 -5.62
N GLN A 57 -3.20 1.75 -6.43
CA GLN A 57 -2.09 2.64 -6.77
C GLN A 57 -1.47 3.31 -5.53
N ARG A 58 -2.30 3.69 -4.56
CA ARG A 58 -1.83 4.26 -3.29
C ARG A 58 -1.05 3.24 -2.47
N LEU A 59 -1.53 2.00 -2.40
CA LEU A 59 -0.83 0.91 -1.73
C LEU A 59 0.51 0.59 -2.38
N GLU A 60 0.56 0.53 -3.71
CA GLU A 60 1.80 0.31 -4.46
C GLU A 60 2.81 1.43 -4.22
N SER A 61 2.35 2.69 -4.21
CA SER A 61 3.21 3.84 -3.89
C SER A 61 3.77 3.76 -2.48
N ALA A 62 2.96 3.42 -1.48
CA ALA A 62 3.41 3.27 -0.09
C ALA A 62 4.40 2.09 0.07
N ARG A 63 4.20 1.01 -0.68
CA ARG A 63 5.16 -0.13 -0.73
C ARG A 63 6.49 0.30 -1.32
N GLN A 64 6.49 1.07 -2.40
CA GLN A 64 7.71 1.57 -3.03
C GLN A 64 8.49 2.48 -2.09
N GLN A 65 7.82 3.42 -1.41
CA GLN A 65 8.48 4.31 -0.45
C GLN A 65 9.13 3.55 0.72
N LEU A 66 8.48 2.49 1.21
CA LEU A 66 9.08 1.62 2.23
C LEU A 66 10.33 0.90 1.71
N ALA A 67 10.31 0.42 0.46
CA ALA A 67 11.45 -0.23 -0.16
C ALA A 67 12.62 0.75 -0.33
N ASP A 68 12.35 1.94 -0.89
CA ASP A 68 13.35 2.99 -1.11
C ASP A 68 14.01 3.41 0.22
N HIS A 69 13.23 3.60 1.29
CA HIS A 69 13.77 3.93 2.60
C HIS A 69 14.66 2.81 3.17
N MET A 70 14.33 1.54 2.94
CA MET A 70 15.13 0.40 3.40
C MET A 70 16.44 0.27 2.62
N ASP A 71 16.41 0.52 1.31
CA ASP A 71 17.59 0.53 0.46
C ASP A 71 18.55 1.67 0.85
N GLU A 72 18.04 2.90 1.04
CA GLU A 72 18.86 4.03 1.49
C GLU A 72 19.47 3.76 2.89
N ALA A 73 18.71 3.15 3.80
CA ALA A 73 19.23 2.76 5.10
C ALA A 73 20.31 1.68 5.00
N HIS A 74 20.21 0.76 4.04
CA HIS A 74 21.21 -0.26 3.77
C HIS A 74 22.51 0.34 3.19
N GLU A 75 22.40 1.22 2.19
CA GLU A 75 23.53 1.92 1.58
C GLU A 75 24.33 2.74 2.61
N LYS A 76 23.64 3.55 3.42
CA LYS A 76 24.28 4.33 4.49
C LYS A 76 25.06 3.47 5.49
N ARG A 77 24.57 2.25 5.80
CA ARG A 77 25.27 1.31 6.68
C ARG A 77 26.52 0.74 6.01
N MET A 78 26.46 0.41 4.73
CA MET A 78 27.62 -0.11 4.00
C MET A 78 28.73 0.93 3.87
N ASP A 79 28.40 2.19 3.58
CA ASP A 79 29.38 3.27 3.48
C ASP A 79 30.04 3.61 4.83
N GLY A 80 29.26 3.53 5.92
CA GLY A 80 29.78 3.63 7.28
C GLY A 80 30.73 2.50 7.64
N ALA A 81 30.42 1.26 7.25
CA ALA A 81 31.26 0.09 7.52
C ALA A 81 32.58 0.12 6.74
N LYS A 82 32.56 0.58 5.48
CA LYS A 82 33.76 0.78 4.66
C LYS A 82 34.67 1.86 5.23
N SER A 83 34.10 2.98 5.67
CA SER A 83 34.84 4.10 6.29
C SER A 83 35.49 3.74 7.63
N MET A 84 34.92 2.79 8.39
CA MET A 84 35.51 2.30 9.66
C MET A 84 36.57 1.19 9.48
N SER A 85 36.63 0.57 8.30
CA SER A 85 37.58 -0.50 8.00
C SER A 85 38.82 -0.01 7.23
N SER A 86 38.94 1.30 6.98
CA SER A 86 40.08 1.94 6.30
C SER A 86 40.94 2.75 7.24
#